data_AF-A0A947SGD1-F1
#
_entry.id   AF-A0A947SGD1-F1
#
_cell.length_a   1.000
_cell.length_b   1.000
_cell.length_c   1.000
_cell.angle_alpha   90.00
_cell.angle_beta   90.00
_cell.angle_gamma   90.00
#
_symmetry.space_group_name_H-M   'P 1'
#
loop_
_entity.id
_entity.type
_entity.pdbx_description
1 polymer ?
#
loop_
_entity_poly.entity_id
_entity_poly.type
_entity_poly.pdbx_seq_one_letter_code
_entity_poly.pdbx_strand_id
1 'polypeptide(L)'
;MIFAHASGGFLATYFTREIWGKQLDERKKKLFYLLGTFFGVLLDLDFLYYFFFSAESSHREFVSHTFVFQVLVFILLYAISRALSNVSLRAVSIVYFVAVLSHLVLDSFASGVMWLYPLSTRLFGLLTHGVFDNTFVGENLFLINFSTEALLILISIAVAIKAFFKVPRISLIYFGVGFALLWLSFFFLIYDYTQHVYRVTGNIVYGDIDNDGLTNRDDSDIDGDGVENIVDNDANNNGYSNPEDIKTSLERMKGVNFYPSDGSYYEFTRRLGYFDKKDIVNKALEYAGIYIKDELKKDYKKNALGYQGTPSDSDFDSNLFNIYTYFEKNGMIIKDSTELREGDIIFFGNSKSAPENSGVVYKVNGEESVYYIDKDHNAAAYSLSDIKNWAGEIQGVARLKH
;
A
#
# COMPACT_ATOMS: atom_id res chain seq x y z
N MET A 1 5.14 7.49 -7.10
CA MET A 1 5.38 8.17 -8.40
C MET A 1 6.66 9.00 -8.41
N ILE A 2 7.68 8.66 -7.60
CA ILE A 2 8.91 9.47 -7.45
C ILE A 2 9.59 9.71 -8.81
N PHE A 3 9.65 8.69 -9.69
CA PHE A 3 10.28 8.82 -11.00
C PHE A 3 9.40 9.59 -12.00
N ALA A 4 8.08 9.47 -11.87
CA ALA A 4 7.14 10.31 -12.62
C ALA A 4 7.29 11.78 -12.28
N HIS A 5 7.55 12.12 -11.01
CA HIS A 5 7.69 13.51 -10.56
C HIS A 5 8.93 14.18 -11.16
N ALA A 6 10.07 13.48 -11.20
CA ALA A 6 11.26 13.91 -11.95
C ALA A 6 10.93 14.19 -13.43
N SER A 7 10.17 13.29 -14.04
CA SER A 7 9.77 13.38 -15.44
C SER A 7 8.80 14.52 -15.70
N GLY A 8 7.83 14.73 -14.80
CA GLY A 8 6.89 15.84 -14.81
C GLY A 8 7.62 17.18 -14.70
N GLY A 9 8.52 17.31 -13.73
CA GLY A 9 9.33 18.51 -13.53
C GLY A 9 10.19 18.85 -14.74
N PHE A 10 10.82 17.83 -15.35
CA PHE A 10 11.55 17.97 -16.61
C PHE A 10 10.66 18.49 -17.76
N LEU A 11 9.54 17.81 -18.01
CA LEU A 11 8.62 18.12 -19.12
C LEU A 11 8.00 19.51 -18.96
N ALA A 12 7.50 19.82 -17.77
CA ALA A 12 6.91 21.12 -17.45
C ALA A 12 7.93 22.25 -17.69
N THR A 13 9.18 22.03 -17.26
CA THR A 13 10.28 22.98 -17.51
C THR A 13 10.58 23.13 -19.00
N TYR A 14 10.66 22.03 -19.75
CA TYR A 14 10.92 22.03 -21.19
C TYR A 14 9.84 22.79 -21.99
N PHE A 15 8.56 22.55 -21.69
CA PHE A 15 7.44 23.17 -22.39
C PHE A 15 7.24 24.64 -22.02
N THR A 16 7.68 25.07 -20.83
CA THR A 16 7.61 26.46 -20.39
C THR A 16 8.85 27.29 -20.73
N ARG A 17 9.81 26.76 -21.51
CA ARG A 17 11.07 27.44 -21.85
C ARG A 17 10.92 28.82 -22.48
N GLU A 18 9.80 29.11 -23.14
CA GLU A 18 9.53 30.43 -23.70
C GLU A 18 9.23 31.49 -22.64
N ILE A 19 8.85 31.07 -21.43
CA ILE A 19 8.55 31.96 -20.29
C ILE A 19 9.85 32.39 -19.60
N TRP A 20 10.79 31.47 -19.40
CA TRP A 20 12.00 31.70 -18.60
C TRP A 20 13.29 31.78 -19.42
N GLY A 21 13.31 31.27 -20.66
CA GLY A 21 14.54 30.96 -21.40
C GLY A 21 14.88 31.87 -22.57
N LYS A 22 14.07 32.88 -22.90
CA LYS A 22 14.28 33.75 -24.09
C LYS A 22 15.66 34.42 -24.12
N GLN A 23 16.19 34.79 -22.96
CA GLN A 23 17.47 35.50 -22.82
C GLN A 23 18.64 34.57 -22.46
N LEU A 24 18.40 33.26 -22.37
CA LEU A 24 19.40 32.30 -21.92
C LEU A 24 20.04 31.59 -23.09
N ASP A 25 21.34 31.32 -22.98
CA ASP A 25 22.05 30.44 -23.90
C ASP A 25 21.59 28.97 -23.73
N GLU A 26 21.91 28.15 -24.73
CA GLU A 26 21.51 26.74 -24.75
C GLU A 26 22.10 25.92 -23.58
N ARG A 27 23.28 26.29 -23.07
CA ARG A 27 23.90 25.58 -21.94
C ARG A 27 23.10 25.81 -20.66
N LYS A 28 22.67 27.05 -20.41
CA LYS A 28 21.81 27.40 -19.28
C LYS A 28 20.44 26.76 -19.40
N LYS A 29 19.84 26.72 -20.60
CA LYS A 29 18.57 25.99 -20.81
C LYS A 29 18.68 24.52 -20.43
N LYS A 30 19.75 23.86 -20.86
CA LYS A 30 20.03 22.45 -20.49
C LYS A 30 20.20 22.27 -18.98
N LEU A 31 20.93 23.16 -18.31
CA LEU A 31 21.04 23.15 -16.85
C LEU A 31 19.66 23.29 -16.19
N PHE A 32 18.79 24.14 -16.73
CA PHE A 32 17.47 24.37 -16.15
C PHE A 32 16.55 23.20 -16.35
N TYR A 33 16.67 22.45 -17.44
CA TYR A 33 15.97 21.17 -17.57
C TYR A 33 16.37 20.18 -16.46
N LEU A 34 17.67 20.10 -16.11
CA LEU A 34 18.14 19.27 -15.00
C LEU A 34 17.63 19.77 -13.64
N LEU A 35 17.60 21.10 -13.43
CA LEU A 35 17.01 21.68 -12.23
C LEU A 35 15.51 21.40 -12.15
N GLY A 36 14.79 21.45 -13.26
CA GLY A 36 13.39 21.07 -13.35
C GLY A 36 13.16 19.62 -12.94
N THR A 37 14.01 18.70 -13.40
CA THR A 37 13.98 17.30 -12.95
C THR A 37 14.16 17.18 -11.44
N PHE A 38 15.16 17.88 -10.88
CA PHE A 38 15.45 17.86 -9.44
C PHE A 38 14.30 18.46 -8.62
N PHE A 39 13.81 19.65 -8.99
CA PHE A 39 12.70 20.30 -8.31
C PHE A 39 11.39 19.53 -8.44
N GLY A 40 11.23 18.75 -9.52
CA GLY A 40 10.13 17.82 -9.67
C GLY A 40 10.05 16.79 -8.55
N VAL A 41 11.19 16.33 -7.98
CA VAL A 41 11.21 15.33 -6.89
C VAL A 41 11.42 15.97 -5.52
N LEU A 42 11.63 17.29 -5.46
CA LEU A 42 12.08 17.96 -4.24
C LEU A 42 11.11 17.77 -3.07
N LEU A 43 9.79 17.77 -3.33
CA LEU A 43 8.79 17.61 -2.27
C LEU A 43 8.90 16.23 -1.62
N ASP A 44 9.11 15.18 -2.40
CA ASP A 44 9.29 13.79 -1.93
C ASP A 44 10.53 13.59 -1.06
N LEU A 45 11.44 14.58 -0.91
CA LEU A 45 12.55 14.43 0.03
C LEU A 45 12.07 14.36 1.48
N ASP A 46 10.84 14.79 1.76
CA ASP A 46 10.20 14.59 3.06
C ASP A 46 9.87 13.12 3.35
N PHE A 47 9.93 12.21 2.37
CA PHE A 47 9.95 10.77 2.62
C PHE A 47 11.13 10.37 3.50
N LEU A 48 12.27 11.08 3.43
CA LEU A 48 13.38 10.80 4.34
C LEU A 48 12.96 11.07 5.78
N TYR A 49 12.15 12.11 6.02
CA TYR A 49 11.59 12.35 7.35
C TYR A 49 10.63 11.22 7.76
N TYR A 50 9.75 10.82 6.84
CA TYR A 50 8.83 9.69 7.06
C TYR A 50 9.57 8.39 7.43
N PHE A 51 10.64 8.05 6.71
CA PHE A 51 11.40 6.82 6.93
C PHE A 51 12.28 6.86 8.19
N PHE A 52 12.83 8.02 8.56
CA PHE A 52 13.81 8.12 9.65
C PHE A 52 13.23 8.59 11.00
N PHE A 53 12.07 9.28 11.02
CA PHE A 53 11.58 9.92 12.25
C PHE A 53 10.14 9.55 12.63
N SER A 54 9.18 9.55 11.71
CA SER A 54 7.79 9.20 12.02
C SER A 54 7.03 8.73 10.79
N ALA A 55 6.37 7.56 10.90
CA ALA A 55 5.50 6.99 9.88
C ALA A 55 4.01 7.16 10.20
N GLU A 56 3.65 8.04 11.14
CA GLU A 56 2.27 8.20 11.63
C GLU A 56 1.34 8.88 10.61
N SER A 57 1.87 9.79 9.80
CA SER A 57 1.12 10.53 8.78
C SER A 57 1.64 10.23 7.39
N SER A 58 0.77 10.27 6.38
CA SER A 58 1.20 10.25 4.98
C SER A 58 2.11 11.45 4.70
N HIS A 59 3.24 11.27 4.01
CA HIS A 59 4.13 12.39 3.63
C HIS A 59 3.39 13.52 2.86
N ARG A 60 2.28 13.19 2.19
CA ARG A 60 1.43 14.16 1.47
C ARG A 60 0.65 15.09 2.40
N GLU A 61 0.55 14.75 3.67
CA GLU A 61 -0.03 15.60 4.73
C GLU A 61 0.98 16.65 5.22
N PHE A 62 2.24 16.56 4.81
CA PHE A 62 3.23 17.56 5.16
C PHE A 62 3.01 18.88 4.42
N VAL A 63 3.41 19.97 5.07
CA VAL A 63 3.26 21.34 4.53
C VAL A 63 3.99 21.53 3.19
N SER A 64 5.03 20.75 2.93
CA SER A 64 5.73 20.63 1.65
C SER A 64 4.78 20.31 0.49
N HIS A 65 3.74 19.52 0.71
CA HIS A 65 2.75 19.13 -0.30
C HIS A 65 1.53 20.07 -0.34
N THR A 66 1.64 21.30 0.18
CA THR A 66 0.54 22.28 0.12
C THR A 66 0.78 23.34 -0.96
N PHE A 67 -0.24 23.64 -1.76
CA PHE A 67 -0.13 24.62 -2.84
C PHE A 67 0.22 26.03 -2.33
N VAL A 68 -0.44 26.46 -1.24
CA VAL A 68 -0.21 27.79 -0.65
C VAL A 68 1.22 27.96 -0.16
N PHE A 69 1.79 26.96 0.53
CA PHE A 69 3.19 27.01 0.96
C PHE A 69 4.14 27.18 -0.23
N GLN A 70 3.91 26.41 -1.30
CA GLN A 70 4.77 26.46 -2.50
C GLN A 70 4.65 27.79 -3.25
N VAL A 71 3.47 28.40 -3.28
CA VAL A 71 3.26 29.77 -3.79
C VAL A 71 4.05 30.78 -2.96
N LEU A 72 4.04 30.68 -1.63
CA LEU A 72 4.81 31.59 -0.77
C LEU A 72 6.32 31.46 -0.98
N VAL A 73 6.83 30.23 -1.09
CA VAL A 73 8.25 29.98 -1.41
C VAL A 73 8.61 30.59 -2.77
N PHE A 74 7.77 30.39 -3.79
CA PHE A 74 7.98 30.99 -5.11
C PHE A 74 8.01 32.53 -5.05
N ILE A 75 7.05 33.17 -4.38
CA ILE A 75 6.99 34.62 -4.24
C ILE A 75 8.26 35.15 -3.59
N LEU A 76 8.74 34.49 -2.53
CA LEU A 76 9.97 34.86 -1.85
C LEU A 76 11.20 34.74 -2.77
N LEU A 77 11.38 33.59 -3.43
CA LEU A 77 12.49 33.37 -4.36
C LEU A 77 12.47 34.36 -5.52
N TYR A 78 11.29 34.64 -6.07
CA TYR A 78 11.10 35.59 -7.16
C TYR A 78 11.41 37.03 -6.69
N ALA A 79 10.92 37.45 -5.52
CA ALA A 79 11.20 38.77 -4.96
C ALA A 79 12.71 38.98 -4.71
N ILE A 80 13.40 37.99 -4.13
CA ILE A 80 14.85 38.02 -3.92
C ILE A 80 15.58 38.15 -5.27
N SER A 81 15.23 37.31 -6.25
CA SER A 81 15.85 37.36 -7.57
C SER A 81 15.64 38.69 -8.30
N ARG A 82 14.51 39.36 -8.02
CA ARG A 82 14.20 40.71 -8.50
C ARG A 82 15.03 41.78 -7.81
N ALA A 83 15.14 41.74 -6.48
CA ALA A 83 15.97 42.65 -5.71
C ALA A 83 17.45 42.58 -6.16
N LEU A 84 17.94 41.38 -6.47
CA LEU A 84 19.30 41.14 -6.98
C LEU A 84 19.48 41.43 -8.48
N SER A 85 18.42 41.80 -9.20
CA SER A 85 18.43 42.04 -10.65
C SER A 85 19.01 40.87 -11.49
N ASN A 86 19.00 39.64 -10.97
CA ASN A 86 19.66 38.50 -11.59
C ASN A 86 18.67 37.68 -12.43
N VAL A 87 18.80 37.77 -13.76
CA VAL A 87 17.91 37.08 -14.72
C VAL A 87 17.92 35.56 -14.53
N SER A 88 19.09 34.96 -14.23
CA SER A 88 19.21 33.52 -14.01
C SER A 88 18.45 33.09 -12.76
N LEU A 89 18.56 33.84 -11.65
CA LEU A 89 17.81 33.54 -10.42
C LEU A 89 16.30 33.67 -10.63
N ARG A 90 15.86 34.68 -11.40
CA ARG A 90 14.44 34.83 -11.76
C ARG A 90 13.95 33.60 -12.51
N ALA A 91 14.71 33.15 -13.49
CA ALA A 91 14.35 31.96 -14.25
C ALA A 91 14.41 30.67 -13.41
N VAL A 92 15.37 30.51 -12.49
CA VAL A 92 15.39 29.39 -11.53
C VAL A 92 14.15 29.38 -10.65
N SER A 93 13.69 30.53 -10.15
CA SER A 93 12.46 30.60 -9.35
C SER A 93 11.21 30.19 -10.14
N ILE A 94 11.13 30.55 -11.43
CA ILE A 94 10.04 30.12 -12.31
C ILE A 94 10.12 28.61 -12.57
N VAL A 95 11.32 28.08 -12.85
CA VAL A 95 11.55 26.65 -13.07
C VAL A 95 11.18 25.84 -11.83
N TYR A 96 11.58 26.30 -10.64
CA TYR A 96 11.17 25.74 -9.36
C TYR A 96 9.65 25.62 -9.28
N PHE A 97 8.94 26.74 -9.46
CA PHE A 97 7.49 26.77 -9.28
C PHE A 97 6.76 25.91 -10.30
N VAL A 98 7.18 25.93 -11.56
CA VAL A 98 6.60 25.08 -12.62
C VAL A 98 6.83 23.60 -12.32
N ALA A 99 8.03 23.22 -11.89
CA ALA A 99 8.36 21.83 -11.57
C ALA A 99 7.59 21.34 -10.34
N VAL A 100 7.57 22.11 -9.26
CA VAL A 100 6.80 21.81 -8.04
C VAL A 100 5.29 21.77 -8.32
N LEU A 101 4.77 22.69 -9.12
CA LEU A 101 3.36 22.65 -9.52
C LEU A 101 3.05 21.38 -10.34
N SER A 102 3.95 20.96 -11.22
CA SER A 102 3.78 19.72 -11.97
C SER A 102 3.75 18.50 -11.04
N HIS A 103 4.56 18.49 -9.98
CA HIS A 103 4.52 17.47 -8.95
C HIS A 103 3.15 17.42 -8.27
N LEU A 104 2.65 18.55 -7.74
CA LEU A 104 1.34 18.60 -7.07
C LEU A 104 0.19 18.18 -7.99
N VAL A 105 0.25 18.53 -9.27
CA VAL A 105 -0.75 18.08 -10.27
C VAL A 105 -0.68 16.57 -10.50
N LEU A 106 0.52 15.99 -10.57
CA LEU A 106 0.67 14.54 -10.72
C LEU A 106 0.17 13.78 -9.49
N ASP A 107 0.46 14.29 -8.29
CA ASP A 107 -0.09 13.71 -7.07
C ASP A 107 -1.61 13.79 -6.99
N SER A 108 -2.18 14.86 -7.53
CA SER A 108 -3.64 15.02 -7.65
C SER A 108 -4.27 13.98 -8.58
N PHE A 109 -3.49 13.36 -9.49
CA PHE A 109 -4.03 12.28 -10.30
C PHE A 109 -4.23 11.00 -9.47
N ALA A 110 -3.25 10.63 -8.65
CA ALA A 110 -3.20 9.31 -8.01
C ALA A 110 -3.71 9.27 -6.57
N SER A 111 -3.24 10.16 -5.69
CA SER A 111 -3.51 10.02 -4.23
C SER A 111 -3.85 11.35 -3.54
N GLY A 112 -3.97 12.43 -4.31
CA GLY A 112 -4.49 13.71 -3.86
C GLY A 112 -3.44 14.65 -3.25
N VAL A 113 -3.84 15.92 -3.15
CA VAL A 113 -3.06 17.04 -2.61
C VAL A 113 -3.97 17.94 -1.78
N MET A 114 -3.42 18.56 -0.72
CA MET A 114 -4.13 19.56 0.08
C MET A 114 -4.18 20.93 -0.62
N TRP A 115 -4.95 21.04 -1.70
CA TRP A 115 -5.06 22.27 -2.49
C TRP A 115 -5.58 23.47 -1.70
N LEU A 116 -6.44 23.22 -0.70
CA LEU A 116 -7.13 24.26 0.07
C LEU A 116 -6.50 24.51 1.45
N TYR A 117 -5.33 23.95 1.76
CA TYR A 117 -4.64 24.23 3.01
C TYR A 117 -4.29 25.73 3.12
N PRO A 118 -4.47 26.40 4.27
CA PRO A 118 -4.82 25.87 5.60
C PRO A 118 -6.32 25.83 5.91
N LEU A 119 -7.20 26.14 4.94
CA LEU A 119 -8.65 26.13 5.15
C LEU A 119 -9.21 24.71 5.27
N SER A 120 -8.53 23.73 4.67
CA SER A 120 -8.85 22.31 4.80
C SER A 120 -7.59 21.45 4.68
N THR A 121 -7.53 20.37 5.46
CA THR A 121 -6.51 19.31 5.38
C THR A 121 -6.93 18.16 4.46
N ARG A 122 -8.11 18.25 3.82
CA ARG A 122 -8.60 17.22 2.90
C ARG A 122 -7.68 17.09 1.68
N LEU A 123 -7.35 15.86 1.32
CA LEU A 123 -6.67 15.53 0.08
C LEU A 123 -7.66 15.51 -1.09
N PHE A 124 -7.40 16.30 -2.13
CA PHE A 124 -8.19 16.30 -3.36
C PHE A 124 -7.42 15.58 -4.46
N GLY A 125 -7.97 14.46 -4.96
CA GLY A 125 -7.44 13.73 -6.11
C GLY A 125 -8.52 13.32 -7.10
N LEU A 126 -8.11 12.97 -8.32
CA LEU A 126 -9.00 12.49 -9.39
C LEU A 126 -9.37 11.01 -9.20
N LEU A 127 -8.40 10.21 -8.73
CA LEU A 127 -8.57 8.78 -8.48
C LEU A 127 -8.71 8.45 -6.99
N THR A 128 -8.90 9.45 -6.12
CA THR A 128 -9.13 9.21 -4.68
C THR A 128 -10.50 8.57 -4.44
N HIS A 129 -10.52 7.66 -3.45
CA HIS A 129 -11.58 6.77 -2.98
C HIS A 129 -13.03 7.26 -3.19
N GLY A 130 -13.91 6.34 -3.61
CA GLY A 130 -15.36 6.50 -3.70
C GLY A 130 -15.92 6.47 -5.12
N VAL A 131 -15.20 7.00 -6.12
CA VAL A 131 -15.75 7.16 -7.50
C VAL A 131 -15.51 5.92 -8.37
N PHE A 132 -14.39 5.22 -8.17
CA PHE A 132 -13.99 4.05 -8.96
C PHE A 132 -14.01 2.75 -8.18
N ASP A 133 -14.61 2.80 -6.99
CA ASP A 133 -14.75 1.70 -6.06
C ASP A 133 -15.56 0.58 -6.74
N ASN A 134 -15.02 -0.65 -6.74
CA ASN A 134 -15.55 -1.82 -7.46
C ASN A 134 -15.58 -1.72 -9.00
N THR A 135 -14.86 -0.78 -9.60
CA THR A 135 -14.63 -0.74 -11.05
C THR A 135 -13.27 -1.34 -11.39
N PHE A 136 -13.08 -1.75 -12.65
CA PHE A 136 -11.76 -2.15 -13.18
C PHE A 136 -10.65 -1.14 -12.85
N VAL A 137 -10.97 0.16 -12.78
CA VAL A 137 -10.01 1.22 -12.46
C VAL A 137 -9.59 1.16 -10.99
N GLY A 138 -10.53 0.97 -10.06
CA GLY A 138 -10.22 0.83 -8.63
C GLY A 138 -9.41 -0.42 -8.34
N GLU A 139 -9.80 -1.57 -8.91
CA GLU A 139 -9.11 -2.85 -8.72
C GLU A 139 -7.68 -2.86 -9.29
N ASN A 140 -7.42 -2.03 -10.30
CA ASN A 140 -6.14 -1.96 -11.00
C ASN A 140 -5.45 -0.60 -10.83
N LEU A 141 -5.80 0.16 -9.78
CA LEU A 141 -5.27 1.52 -9.56
C LEU A 141 -3.74 1.53 -9.49
N PHE A 142 -3.13 0.53 -8.84
CA PHE A 142 -1.69 0.36 -8.81
C PHE A 142 -1.09 0.22 -10.22
N LEU A 143 -1.66 -0.66 -11.04
CA LEU A 143 -1.23 -0.88 -12.42
C LEU A 143 -1.41 0.37 -13.28
N ILE A 144 -2.51 1.10 -13.11
CA ILE A 144 -2.81 2.35 -13.82
C ILE A 144 -1.82 3.44 -13.43
N ASN A 145 -1.57 3.64 -12.14
CA ASN A 145 -0.59 4.61 -11.63
C ASN A 145 0.81 4.29 -12.16
N PHE A 146 1.20 3.02 -12.09
CA PHE A 146 2.49 2.57 -12.60
C PHE A 146 2.62 2.78 -14.12
N SER A 147 1.58 2.43 -14.88
CA SER A 147 1.54 2.61 -16.34
C SER A 147 1.63 4.09 -16.73
N THR A 148 0.97 4.97 -15.96
CA THR A 148 1.01 6.41 -16.14
C THR A 148 2.41 6.97 -15.85
N GLU A 149 3.05 6.52 -14.77
CA GLU A 149 4.44 6.86 -14.43
C GLU A 149 5.40 6.44 -15.56
N ALA A 150 5.28 5.21 -16.05
CA ALA A 150 6.10 4.71 -17.15
C ALA A 150 5.90 5.54 -18.44
N LEU A 151 4.66 5.94 -18.75
CA LEU A 151 4.35 6.79 -19.90
C LEU A 151 4.94 8.20 -19.77
N LEU A 152 4.93 8.79 -18.57
CA LEU A 152 5.54 10.11 -18.34
C LEU A 152 7.06 10.07 -18.46
N ILE A 153 7.69 9.04 -17.88
CA ILE A 153 9.14 8.80 -18.01
C ILE A 153 9.51 8.65 -19.48
N LEU A 154 8.71 7.93 -20.24
CA LEU A 154 8.86 7.77 -21.68
C LEU A 154 8.92 9.09 -22.45
N ILE A 155 7.88 9.90 -22.26
CA ILE A 155 7.77 11.19 -22.94
C ILE A 155 8.93 12.08 -22.52
N SER A 156 9.29 12.07 -21.23
CA SER A 156 10.46 12.78 -20.69
C SER A 156 11.76 12.35 -21.35
N ILE A 157 12.06 11.05 -21.46
CA ILE A 157 13.28 10.56 -22.13
C ILE A 157 13.30 10.95 -23.60
N ALA A 158 12.19 10.78 -24.34
CA ALA A 158 12.13 11.16 -25.75
C ALA A 158 12.39 12.66 -25.96
N VAL A 159 11.81 13.50 -25.10
CA VAL A 159 12.05 14.96 -25.11
C VAL A 159 13.48 15.29 -24.68
N ALA A 160 14.04 14.59 -23.69
CA ALA A 160 15.42 14.75 -23.25
C ALA A 160 16.42 14.38 -24.35
N ILE A 161 16.19 13.28 -25.07
CA ILE A 161 17.02 12.89 -26.21
C ILE A 161 17.05 14.03 -27.23
N LYS A 162 15.88 14.59 -27.58
CA LYS A 162 15.77 15.72 -28.50
C LYS A 162 16.41 17.01 -27.96
N ALA A 163 16.31 17.26 -26.65
CA ALA A 163 16.82 18.47 -26.01
C ALA A 163 18.35 18.46 -25.85
N PHE A 164 18.94 17.29 -25.57
CA PHE A 164 20.36 17.18 -25.27
C PHE A 164 21.19 16.76 -26.48
N PHE A 165 20.64 15.95 -27.38
CA PHE A 165 21.37 15.30 -28.46
C PHE A 165 20.79 15.65 -29.85
N LYS A 166 21.65 15.68 -30.87
CA LYS A 166 21.24 15.79 -32.27
C LYS A 166 21.00 14.39 -32.83
N VAL A 167 19.82 13.84 -32.57
CA VAL A 167 19.49 12.47 -32.97
C VAL A 167 18.67 12.47 -34.27
N PRO A 168 19.03 11.67 -35.28
CA PRO A 168 18.21 11.53 -36.48
C PRO A 168 16.87 10.89 -36.12
N ARG A 169 15.79 11.27 -36.83
CA ARG A 169 14.42 10.81 -36.53
C ARG A 169 14.29 9.28 -36.44
N ILE A 170 15.07 8.54 -37.23
CA ILE A 170 15.01 7.08 -37.25
C ILE A 170 15.45 6.41 -35.95
N SER A 171 16.42 6.99 -35.23
CA SER A 171 16.86 6.47 -33.93
C SER A 171 15.80 6.69 -32.84
N LEU A 172 14.99 7.75 -32.95
CA LEU A 172 13.82 7.95 -32.07
C LEU A 172 12.76 6.88 -32.29
N ILE A 173 12.58 6.42 -33.54
CA ILE A 173 11.64 5.33 -33.86
C ILE A 173 12.12 4.01 -33.24
N TYR A 174 13.39 3.64 -33.44
CA TYR A 174 13.93 2.41 -32.84
C TYR A 174 13.91 2.44 -31.31
N PHE A 175 14.22 3.59 -30.72
CA PHE A 175 14.08 3.79 -29.28
C PHE A 175 12.62 3.60 -28.82
N GLY A 176 11.67 4.19 -29.54
CA GLY A 176 10.24 4.03 -29.26
C GLY A 176 9.77 2.57 -29.35
N VAL A 177 10.21 1.82 -30.36
CA VAL A 177 9.87 0.39 -30.52
C VAL A 177 10.50 -0.46 -29.42
N GLY A 178 11.80 -0.32 -29.18
CA GLY A 178 12.49 -1.09 -28.14
C GLY A 178 11.90 -0.82 -26.75
N PHE A 179 11.50 0.42 -26.49
CA PHE A 179 10.81 0.74 -25.25
C PHE A 179 9.40 0.17 -25.21
N ALA A 180 8.59 0.28 -26.28
CA ALA A 180 7.24 -0.27 -26.28
C ALA A 180 7.24 -1.77 -25.94
N LEU A 181 8.24 -2.51 -26.42
CA LEU A 181 8.45 -3.90 -26.04
C LEU A 181 8.83 -4.06 -24.56
N LEU A 182 9.75 -3.25 -24.04
CA LEU A 182 10.11 -3.28 -22.62
C LEU A 182 8.92 -2.93 -21.71
N TRP A 183 8.15 -1.91 -22.07
CA TRP A 183 6.93 -1.50 -21.37
C TRP A 183 5.89 -2.61 -21.39
N LEU A 184 5.68 -3.26 -22.54
CA LEU A 184 4.75 -4.38 -22.65
C LEU A 184 5.20 -5.56 -21.80
N SER A 185 6.49 -5.92 -21.81
CA SER A 185 7.05 -6.96 -20.94
C SER A 185 6.89 -6.62 -19.47
N PHE A 186 7.13 -5.36 -19.09
CA PHE A 186 6.97 -4.91 -17.71
C PHE A 186 5.49 -4.86 -17.29
N PHE A 187 4.60 -4.45 -18.19
CA PHE A 187 3.15 -4.49 -17.99
C PHE A 187 2.68 -5.92 -17.73
N PHE A 188 3.15 -6.90 -18.53
CA PHE A 188 2.83 -8.31 -18.29
C PHE A 188 3.42 -8.81 -16.97
N LEU A 189 4.64 -8.40 -16.61
CA LEU A 189 5.24 -8.77 -15.32
C LEU A 189 4.45 -8.20 -14.15
N ILE A 190 4.03 -6.93 -14.20
CA ILE A 190 3.18 -6.34 -13.17
C ILE A 190 1.80 -6.97 -13.17
N TYR A 191 1.21 -7.23 -14.34
CA TYR A 191 -0.07 -7.91 -14.44
C TYR A 191 0.00 -9.28 -13.76
N ASP A 192 0.97 -10.11 -14.13
CA ASP A 192 1.25 -11.41 -13.51
C ASP A 192 1.44 -11.30 -12.00
N TYR A 193 2.32 -10.40 -11.56
CA TYR A 193 2.53 -10.10 -10.15
C TYR A 193 1.22 -9.73 -9.45
N THR A 194 0.40 -8.86 -10.04
CA THR A 194 -0.87 -8.46 -9.43
C THR A 194 -1.92 -9.58 -9.44
N GLN A 195 -1.83 -10.58 -10.34
CA GLN A 195 -2.69 -11.77 -10.29
C GLN A 195 -2.27 -12.73 -9.17
N HIS A 196 -0.97 -12.74 -8.85
CA HIS A 196 -0.37 -13.64 -7.87
C HIS A 196 -0.02 -12.98 -6.54
N VAL A 197 -0.55 -11.80 -6.28
CA VAL A 197 -0.45 -11.09 -5.00
C VAL A 197 -1.83 -11.05 -4.39
N TYR A 198 -1.89 -11.29 -3.08
CA TYR A 198 -3.15 -11.24 -2.36
C TYR A 198 -3.73 -9.83 -2.41
N ARG A 199 -4.97 -9.72 -2.91
CA ARG A 199 -5.72 -8.47 -2.93
C ARG A 199 -6.90 -8.59 -1.96
N VAL A 200 -6.81 -7.93 -0.82
CA VAL A 200 -8.03 -7.45 -0.17
C VAL A 200 -8.57 -6.32 -1.02
N THR A 201 -9.88 -6.24 -1.18
CA THR A 201 -10.51 -5.08 -1.82
C THR A 201 -10.06 -3.84 -1.06
N GLY A 202 -9.36 -2.91 -1.72
CA GLY A 202 -8.74 -1.75 -1.05
C GLY A 202 -9.74 -0.97 -0.19
N ASN A 203 -11.01 -0.95 -0.61
CA ASN A 203 -12.12 -0.33 0.12
C ASN A 203 -12.47 -1.04 1.42
N ILE A 204 -12.30 -2.36 1.50
CA ILE A 204 -12.56 -3.08 2.75
C ILE A 204 -11.55 -2.62 3.80
N VAL A 205 -10.27 -2.42 3.44
CA VAL A 205 -9.21 -2.07 4.40
C VAL A 205 -9.08 -0.55 4.62
N TYR A 206 -9.06 0.23 3.56
CA TYR A 206 -8.75 1.67 3.59
C TYR A 206 -9.95 2.55 3.27
N GLY A 207 -11.13 1.95 3.07
CA GLY A 207 -12.39 2.67 3.00
C GLY A 207 -12.84 3.12 4.38
N ASP A 208 -14.04 3.69 4.40
CA ASP A 208 -14.75 4.22 5.57
C ASP A 208 -16.22 3.90 5.29
N ILE A 209 -16.66 2.68 5.68
CA ILE A 209 -17.95 2.10 5.28
C ILE A 209 -19.10 2.91 5.88
N ASP A 210 -18.99 3.32 7.14
CA ASP A 210 -20.03 4.04 7.87
C ASP A 210 -19.91 5.58 7.74
N ASN A 211 -18.79 6.08 7.22
CA ASN A 211 -18.47 7.50 7.02
C ASN A 211 -18.27 8.29 8.32
N ASP A 212 -17.75 7.66 9.37
CA ASP A 212 -17.43 8.32 10.65
C ASP A 212 -16.08 9.08 10.63
N GLY A 213 -15.28 8.87 9.59
CA GLY A 213 -13.97 9.51 9.39
C GLY A 213 -12.78 8.68 9.87
N LEU A 214 -12.99 7.45 10.34
CA LEU A 214 -11.96 6.44 10.57
C LEU A 214 -11.83 5.56 9.32
N THR A 215 -10.63 5.01 9.08
CA THR A 215 -10.52 3.97 8.05
C THR A 215 -10.99 2.66 8.65
N ASN A 216 -11.64 1.79 7.88
CA ASN A 216 -12.11 0.48 8.33
C ASN A 216 -11.02 -0.29 9.10
N ARG A 217 -9.76 -0.20 8.67
CA ARG A 217 -8.63 -0.81 9.37
C ARG A 217 -8.47 -0.33 10.81
N ASP A 218 -8.65 0.96 11.04
CA ASP A 218 -8.46 1.62 12.33
C ASP A 218 -9.78 1.74 13.12
N ASP A 219 -10.87 1.23 12.58
CA ASP A 219 -12.21 1.26 13.15
C ASP A 219 -12.60 -0.10 13.76
N SER A 220 -13.17 -0.05 14.97
CA SER A 220 -13.60 -1.24 15.71
C SER A 220 -15.06 -1.63 15.48
N ASP A 221 -15.80 -0.82 14.73
CA ASP A 221 -17.24 -0.97 14.41
C ASP A 221 -17.45 -0.47 12.97
N ILE A 222 -16.87 -1.17 11.99
CA ILE A 222 -16.68 -0.61 10.63
C ILE A 222 -17.99 -0.33 9.89
N ASP A 223 -19.10 -0.94 10.29
CA ASP A 223 -20.40 -0.72 9.70
C ASP A 223 -21.30 0.23 10.52
N GLY A 224 -20.83 0.65 11.70
CA GLY A 224 -21.46 1.64 12.57
C GLY A 224 -22.75 1.15 13.24
N ASP A 225 -22.93 -0.16 13.42
CA ASP A 225 -24.12 -0.74 14.03
C ASP A 225 -24.09 -0.73 15.58
N GLY A 226 -22.93 -0.43 16.16
CA GLY A 226 -22.67 -0.38 17.60
C GLY A 226 -22.12 -1.68 18.19
N VAL A 227 -21.79 -2.68 17.37
CA VAL A 227 -21.22 -3.98 17.76
C VAL A 227 -19.76 -4.03 17.35
N GLU A 228 -18.86 -4.40 18.27
CA GLU A 228 -17.43 -4.50 17.92
C GLU A 228 -17.21 -5.62 16.88
N ASN A 229 -16.43 -5.34 15.82
CA ASN A 229 -16.19 -6.24 14.68
C ASN A 229 -15.87 -7.69 15.09
N ILE A 230 -15.11 -7.89 16.17
CA ILE A 230 -14.66 -9.21 16.64
C ILE A 230 -15.79 -10.08 17.24
N VAL A 231 -16.90 -9.46 17.66
CA VAL A 231 -18.09 -10.16 18.19
C VAL A 231 -19.31 -10.04 17.27
N ASP A 232 -19.19 -9.27 16.20
CA ASP A 232 -20.21 -9.19 15.17
C ASP A 232 -20.28 -10.51 14.37
N ASN A 233 -21.47 -10.84 13.88
CA ASN A 233 -21.72 -11.94 12.96
C ASN A 233 -21.43 -11.57 11.50
N ASP A 234 -21.51 -10.29 11.13
CA ASP A 234 -21.27 -9.74 9.78
C ASP A 234 -20.61 -8.36 9.92
N ALA A 235 -19.33 -8.35 10.31
CA ALA A 235 -18.68 -7.11 10.76
C ALA A 235 -18.55 -6.04 9.68
N ASN A 236 -18.65 -6.40 8.40
CA ASN A 236 -18.57 -5.45 7.29
C ASN A 236 -19.94 -5.15 6.65
N ASN A 237 -21.02 -5.71 7.21
CA ASN A 237 -22.41 -5.56 6.78
C ASN A 237 -22.62 -5.81 5.29
N ASN A 238 -21.92 -6.79 4.74
CA ASN A 238 -22.03 -7.13 3.32
C ASN A 238 -23.15 -8.16 3.04
N GLY A 239 -23.83 -8.63 4.09
CA GLY A 239 -24.91 -9.61 4.03
C GLY A 239 -24.44 -11.07 4.12
N TYR A 240 -23.16 -11.31 4.37
CA TYR A 240 -22.57 -12.62 4.58
C TYR A 240 -22.00 -12.72 5.99
N SER A 241 -22.09 -13.91 6.58
CA SER A 241 -21.50 -14.10 7.91
C SER A 241 -19.96 -14.09 7.87
N ASN A 242 -19.32 -13.69 8.96
CA ASN A 242 -17.86 -13.69 9.10
C ASN A 242 -17.21 -15.04 8.70
N PRO A 243 -17.75 -16.23 9.03
CA PRO A 243 -17.25 -17.50 8.51
C PRO A 243 -17.33 -17.66 6.98
N GLU A 244 -18.38 -17.14 6.34
CA GLU A 244 -18.53 -17.16 4.87
C GLU A 244 -17.54 -16.21 4.19
N ASP A 245 -17.29 -15.05 4.81
CA ASP A 245 -16.28 -14.11 4.35
C ASP A 245 -14.86 -14.64 4.52
N ILE A 246 -14.56 -15.26 5.66
CA ILE A 246 -13.30 -15.97 5.88
C ILE A 246 -13.08 -17.03 4.79
N LYS A 247 -14.10 -17.84 4.49
CA LYS A 247 -14.02 -18.82 3.39
C LYS A 247 -13.71 -18.15 2.05
N THR A 248 -14.41 -17.06 1.72
CA THR A 248 -14.17 -16.30 0.49
C THR A 248 -12.75 -15.75 0.43
N SER A 249 -12.22 -15.29 1.56
CA SER A 249 -10.82 -14.86 1.68
C SER A 249 -9.85 -15.98 1.35
N LEU A 250 -10.07 -17.18 1.89
CA LEU A 250 -9.23 -18.36 1.63
C LEU A 250 -9.29 -18.80 0.14
N GLU A 251 -10.44 -18.67 -0.51
CA GLU A 251 -10.55 -18.88 -1.96
C GLU A 251 -9.68 -17.90 -2.75
N ARG A 252 -9.67 -16.63 -2.35
CA ARG A 252 -8.85 -15.59 -2.99
C ARG A 252 -7.35 -15.78 -2.75
N MET A 253 -6.96 -16.52 -1.72
CA MET A 253 -5.57 -16.87 -1.46
C MET A 253 -5.05 -18.00 -2.36
N LYS A 254 -5.94 -18.78 -3.00
CA LYS A 254 -5.52 -19.88 -3.89
C LYS A 254 -4.73 -19.32 -5.08
N GLY A 255 -3.51 -19.81 -5.26
CA GLY A 255 -2.62 -19.39 -6.35
C GLY A 255 -1.89 -18.06 -6.12
N VAL A 256 -2.02 -17.46 -4.93
CA VAL A 256 -1.15 -16.35 -4.52
C VAL A 256 0.26 -16.89 -4.27
N ASN A 257 1.28 -16.15 -4.68
CA ASN A 257 2.66 -16.51 -4.41
C ASN A 257 3.00 -16.20 -2.95
N PHE A 258 3.61 -17.16 -2.27
CA PHE A 258 4.02 -17.05 -0.87
C PHE A 258 5.45 -16.57 -0.72
N TYR A 259 5.74 -15.91 0.40
CA TYR A 259 7.09 -15.43 0.67
C TYR A 259 8.00 -16.60 1.10
N PRO A 260 9.07 -16.94 0.34
CA PRO A 260 9.84 -18.15 0.60
C PRO A 260 10.85 -18.03 1.75
N SER A 261 11.01 -16.86 2.38
CA SER A 261 12.08 -16.65 3.37
C SER A 261 11.62 -16.64 4.83
N ASP A 262 10.39 -17.07 5.13
CA ASP A 262 9.88 -17.22 6.50
C ASP A 262 10.10 -15.96 7.39
N GLY A 263 10.03 -14.77 6.77
CA GLY A 263 10.24 -13.48 7.43
C GLY A 263 11.70 -13.07 7.62
N SER A 264 12.69 -13.78 7.06
CA SER A 264 14.05 -13.67 7.55
C SER A 264 14.93 -12.57 6.96
N TYR A 265 14.60 -11.81 5.89
CA TYR A 265 15.46 -10.65 5.52
C TYR A 265 14.89 -9.41 4.83
N TYR A 266 13.63 -9.31 4.37
CA TYR A 266 13.10 -8.01 3.93
C TYR A 266 11.56 -7.92 4.02
N GLU A 267 11.07 -7.06 4.93
CA GLU A 267 9.70 -6.49 4.96
C GLU A 267 9.21 -5.98 3.58
N PHE A 268 10.13 -5.71 2.66
CA PHE A 268 9.83 -5.28 1.29
C PHE A 268 8.84 -6.21 0.58
N THR A 269 8.99 -7.53 0.69
CA THR A 269 8.10 -8.48 0.01
C THR A 269 6.71 -8.54 0.66
N ARG A 270 6.64 -8.48 1.98
CA ARG A 270 5.38 -8.33 2.72
C ARG A 270 4.64 -7.06 2.30
N ARG A 271 5.37 -5.96 2.12
CA ARG A 271 4.85 -4.70 1.55
C ARG A 271 4.43 -4.81 0.07
N LEU A 272 4.99 -5.77 -0.65
CA LEU A 272 4.54 -6.15 -1.99
C LEU A 272 3.34 -7.12 -1.96
N GLY A 273 2.70 -7.34 -0.80
CA GLY A 273 1.49 -8.17 -0.69
C GLY A 273 1.73 -9.68 -0.81
N TYR A 274 2.99 -10.13 -0.82
CA TYR A 274 3.29 -11.50 -0.44
C TYR A 274 2.96 -11.64 1.05
N PHE A 275 2.47 -12.79 1.44
CA PHE A 275 2.17 -13.04 2.84
C PHE A 275 2.81 -14.36 3.27
N ASP A 276 3.08 -14.48 4.56
CA ASP A 276 3.74 -15.65 5.14
C ASP A 276 2.71 -16.60 5.81
N LYS A 277 3.22 -17.70 6.37
CA LYS A 277 2.40 -18.67 7.11
C LYS A 277 1.68 -18.09 8.33
N LYS A 278 2.20 -17.00 8.89
CA LYS A 278 1.64 -16.35 10.08
C LYS A 278 0.55 -15.34 9.69
N ASP A 279 0.63 -14.78 8.50
CA ASP A 279 -0.32 -13.82 7.97
C ASP A 279 -1.67 -14.46 7.56
N ILE A 280 -1.77 -15.80 7.38
CA ILE A 280 -3.04 -16.47 6.95
C ILE A 280 -4.21 -16.03 7.83
N VAL A 281 -4.02 -16.05 9.16
CA VAL A 281 -5.09 -15.72 10.11
C VAL A 281 -5.53 -14.27 9.93
N ASN A 282 -4.57 -13.35 9.85
CA ASN A 282 -4.84 -11.94 9.65
C ASN A 282 -5.59 -11.73 8.33
N LYS A 283 -5.13 -12.34 7.23
CA LYS A 283 -5.75 -12.18 5.92
C LYS A 283 -7.13 -12.83 5.82
N ALA A 284 -7.34 -13.95 6.49
CA ALA A 284 -8.65 -14.59 6.58
C ALA A 284 -9.66 -13.65 7.26
N LEU A 285 -9.26 -13.02 8.37
CA LEU A 285 -10.09 -12.11 9.16
C LEU A 285 -10.30 -10.74 8.51
N GLU A 286 -9.28 -10.18 7.85
CA GLU A 286 -9.34 -8.85 7.20
C GLU A 286 -10.47 -8.75 6.17
N TYR A 287 -10.81 -9.85 5.47
CA TYR A 287 -11.90 -9.85 4.50
C TYR A 287 -13.28 -9.81 5.15
N ALA A 288 -13.40 -10.42 6.33
CA ALA A 288 -14.58 -10.39 7.18
C ALA A 288 -14.68 -9.09 8.00
N GLY A 289 -13.90 -8.05 7.69
CA GLY A 289 -13.92 -6.78 8.44
C GLY A 289 -13.23 -6.83 9.81
N ILE A 290 -12.54 -7.92 10.15
CA ILE A 290 -11.93 -8.11 11.47
C ILE A 290 -10.43 -7.80 11.41
N TYR A 291 -10.05 -6.62 11.90
CA TYR A 291 -8.65 -6.18 11.96
C TYR A 291 -7.98 -6.55 13.29
N ILE A 292 -7.49 -7.79 13.38
CA ILE A 292 -6.91 -8.34 14.60
C ILE A 292 -5.72 -7.53 15.15
N LYS A 293 -5.03 -6.77 14.30
CA LYS A 293 -3.96 -5.85 14.70
C LYS A 293 -4.44 -4.86 15.76
N ASP A 294 -5.58 -4.21 15.51
CA ASP A 294 -6.05 -3.12 16.36
C ASP A 294 -6.74 -3.68 17.61
N GLU A 295 -7.39 -4.83 17.48
CA GLU A 295 -7.84 -5.63 18.62
C GLU A 295 -6.69 -6.04 19.55
N LEU A 296 -5.58 -6.53 19.00
CA LEU A 296 -4.38 -6.87 19.75
C LEU A 296 -3.80 -5.65 20.48
N LYS A 297 -3.71 -4.49 19.81
CA LYS A 297 -3.23 -3.25 20.45
C LYS A 297 -4.17 -2.78 21.56
N LYS A 298 -5.48 -2.85 21.34
CA LYS A 298 -6.53 -2.46 22.29
C LYS A 298 -6.48 -3.36 23.52
N ASP A 299 -6.37 -4.68 23.34
CA ASP A 299 -6.21 -5.63 24.43
C ASP A 299 -4.87 -5.46 25.16
N TYR A 300 -3.77 -5.25 24.43
CA TYR A 300 -2.45 -4.99 25.04
C TYR A 300 -2.48 -3.77 25.95
N LYS A 301 -3.13 -2.67 25.53
CA LYS A 301 -3.30 -1.45 26.36
C LYS A 301 -4.10 -1.75 27.63
N LYS A 302 -5.10 -2.64 27.58
CA LYS A 302 -5.88 -3.07 28.74
C LYS A 302 -5.08 -4.02 29.65
N ASN A 303 -4.36 -4.97 29.07
CA ASN A 303 -3.58 -5.98 29.77
C ASN A 303 -2.41 -6.53 28.94
N ALA A 304 -1.23 -5.94 29.12
CA ALA A 304 -0.01 -6.35 28.43
C ALA A 304 0.53 -7.74 28.85
N LEU A 305 0.12 -8.28 30.00
CA LEU A 305 0.68 -9.52 30.54
C LEU A 305 0.39 -10.71 29.61
N GLY A 306 1.43 -11.46 29.24
CA GLY A 306 1.29 -12.67 28.41
C GLY A 306 1.52 -12.45 26.93
N TYR A 307 1.65 -11.21 26.45
CA TYR A 307 2.09 -10.94 25.08
C TYR A 307 3.62 -11.01 24.96
N GLN A 308 4.12 -11.39 23.78
CA GLN A 308 5.53 -11.28 23.38
C GLN A 308 5.76 -9.95 22.66
N GLY A 309 6.72 -9.18 23.16
CA GLY A 309 7.06 -7.87 22.60
C GLY A 309 6.04 -6.78 22.94
N THR A 310 5.99 -5.77 22.09
CA THR A 310 5.18 -4.56 22.22
C THR A 310 4.52 -4.22 20.87
N PRO A 311 3.41 -3.46 20.86
CA PRO A 311 2.80 -2.97 19.63
C PRO A 311 3.71 -2.20 18.65
N SER A 312 4.88 -1.73 19.10
CA SER A 312 5.87 -1.10 18.22
C SER A 312 6.74 -2.09 17.46
N ASP A 313 6.77 -3.36 17.88
CA ASP A 313 7.52 -4.40 17.19
C ASP A 313 6.80 -4.75 15.87
N SER A 314 7.57 -4.87 14.78
CA SER A 314 7.03 -5.03 13.42
C SER A 314 6.26 -6.33 13.21
N ASP A 315 6.50 -7.32 14.05
CA ASP A 315 5.88 -8.63 13.99
C ASP A 315 4.79 -8.84 15.06
N PHE A 316 4.52 -7.86 15.92
CA PHE A 316 3.61 -8.01 17.07
C PHE A 316 2.22 -8.53 16.69
N ASP A 317 1.66 -8.01 15.59
CA ASP A 317 0.34 -8.33 15.05
C ASP A 317 0.32 -9.57 14.14
N SER A 318 1.48 -10.02 13.68
CA SER A 318 1.67 -11.28 12.94
C SER A 318 2.20 -12.42 13.81
N ASN A 319 2.53 -12.16 15.07
CA ASN A 319 3.07 -13.16 15.97
C ASN A 319 1.91 -14.10 16.41
N LEU A 320 1.97 -15.35 15.96
CA LEU A 320 0.93 -16.36 16.26
C LEU A 320 0.72 -16.58 17.76
N PHE A 321 1.76 -16.42 18.58
CA PHE A 321 1.62 -16.50 20.03
C PHE A 321 0.79 -15.33 20.59
N ASN A 322 0.99 -14.12 20.06
CA ASN A 322 0.18 -12.96 20.46
C ASN A 322 -1.27 -13.12 20.02
N ILE A 323 -1.51 -13.54 18.77
CA ILE A 323 -2.86 -13.81 18.24
C ILE A 323 -3.56 -14.89 19.10
N TYR A 324 -2.88 -16.00 19.40
CA TYR A 324 -3.42 -17.04 20.27
C TYR A 324 -3.73 -16.52 21.68
N THR A 325 -2.81 -15.76 22.28
CA THR A 325 -2.98 -15.17 23.61
C THR A 325 -4.21 -14.26 23.65
N TYR A 326 -4.42 -13.46 22.60
CA TYR A 326 -5.61 -12.63 22.47
C TYR A 326 -6.90 -13.46 22.45
N PHE A 327 -6.98 -14.48 21.61
CA PHE A 327 -8.14 -15.37 21.56
C PHE A 327 -8.35 -16.10 22.90
N GLU A 328 -7.28 -16.53 23.57
CA GLU A 328 -7.35 -17.23 24.85
C GLU A 328 -7.90 -16.31 25.96
N LYS A 329 -7.35 -15.10 26.09
CA LYS A 329 -7.79 -14.09 27.07
C LYS A 329 -9.25 -13.71 26.89
N ASN A 330 -9.71 -13.68 25.64
CA ASN A 330 -11.09 -13.35 25.31
C ASN A 330 -12.03 -14.56 25.35
N GLY A 331 -11.56 -15.73 25.78
CA GLY A 331 -12.39 -16.94 25.93
C GLY A 331 -12.88 -17.52 24.60
N MET A 332 -12.15 -17.26 23.52
CA MET A 332 -12.44 -17.74 22.17
C MET A 332 -11.71 -19.05 21.82
N ILE A 333 -10.72 -19.45 22.62
CA ILE A 333 -9.99 -20.71 22.45
C ILE A 333 -10.78 -21.87 23.08
N ILE A 334 -11.13 -22.85 22.27
CA ILE A 334 -11.66 -24.15 22.67
C ILE A 334 -10.50 -25.14 22.70
N LYS A 335 -10.11 -25.56 23.91
CA LYS A 335 -9.09 -26.61 24.11
C LYS A 335 -9.74 -27.97 23.85
N ASP A 336 -9.00 -28.86 23.18
CA ASP A 336 -9.42 -30.23 22.88
C ASP A 336 -10.73 -30.36 22.07
N SER A 337 -11.01 -29.37 21.19
CA SER A 337 -12.20 -29.43 20.33
C SER A 337 -12.16 -30.64 19.39
N THR A 338 -13.21 -31.46 19.44
CA THR A 338 -13.43 -32.57 18.50
C THR A 338 -14.33 -32.19 17.33
N GLU A 339 -14.97 -31.01 17.38
CA GLU A 339 -15.88 -30.51 16.36
C GLU A 339 -15.30 -29.26 15.73
N LEU A 340 -14.88 -29.38 14.46
CA LEU A 340 -14.36 -28.27 13.67
C LEU A 340 -15.48 -27.65 12.81
N ARG A 341 -15.57 -26.33 12.84
CA ARG A 341 -16.51 -25.54 12.04
C ARG A 341 -15.75 -24.74 11.00
N GLU A 342 -16.38 -24.55 9.84
CA GLU A 342 -15.81 -23.70 8.80
C GLU A 342 -15.57 -22.29 9.37
N GLY A 343 -14.39 -21.72 9.09
CA GLY A 343 -13.95 -20.45 9.67
C GLY A 343 -13.23 -20.55 11.01
N ASP A 344 -13.24 -21.72 11.69
CA ASP A 344 -12.43 -21.90 12.91
C ASP A 344 -10.93 -21.72 12.58
N ILE A 345 -10.20 -21.01 13.45
CA ILE A 345 -8.75 -20.85 13.35
C ILE A 345 -8.09 -21.91 14.23
N ILE A 346 -7.27 -22.78 13.64
CA ILE A 346 -6.55 -23.82 14.37
C ILE A 346 -5.11 -23.39 14.58
N PHE A 347 -4.64 -23.52 15.82
CA PHE A 347 -3.26 -23.28 16.19
C PHE A 347 -2.53 -24.61 16.42
N PHE A 348 -1.36 -24.76 15.81
CA PHE A 348 -0.54 -25.97 15.87
C PHE A 348 0.82 -25.68 16.50
N GLY A 349 1.40 -26.67 17.18
CA GLY A 349 2.75 -26.55 17.71
C GLY A 349 3.27 -27.85 18.29
N ASN A 350 4.60 -27.94 18.38
CA ASN A 350 5.31 -29.07 19.01
C ASN A 350 5.45 -28.90 20.53
N SER A 351 5.40 -27.66 21.01
CA SER A 351 5.38 -27.33 22.43
C SER A 351 4.00 -26.92 22.88
N LYS A 352 3.65 -27.29 24.13
CA LYS A 352 2.43 -26.80 24.80
C LYS A 352 2.44 -25.29 25.08
N SER A 353 3.59 -24.64 24.94
CA SER A 353 3.80 -23.26 25.39
C SER A 353 3.54 -22.20 24.33
N ALA A 354 3.59 -22.52 23.03
CA ALA A 354 3.37 -21.54 21.98
C ALA A 354 3.02 -22.21 20.64
N PRO A 355 2.00 -21.72 19.92
CA PRO A 355 1.75 -22.18 18.58
C PRO A 355 2.83 -21.66 17.62
N GLU A 356 3.30 -22.55 16.76
CA GLU A 356 4.34 -22.29 15.76
C GLU A 356 3.72 -22.09 14.37
N ASN A 357 2.53 -22.64 14.16
CA ASN A 357 1.80 -22.56 12.90
C ASN A 357 0.30 -22.40 13.15
N SER A 358 -0.42 -21.98 12.12
CA SER A 358 -1.87 -21.83 12.14
C SER A 358 -2.48 -22.23 10.81
N GLY A 359 -3.75 -22.62 10.83
CA GLY A 359 -4.55 -22.81 9.64
C GLY A 359 -5.99 -22.42 9.92
N VAL A 360 -6.81 -22.37 8.88
CA VAL A 360 -8.24 -22.04 8.99
C VAL A 360 -9.05 -23.20 8.46
N VAL A 361 -10.03 -23.67 9.21
CA VAL A 361 -10.89 -24.79 8.81
C VAL A 361 -11.67 -24.39 7.56
N TYR A 362 -11.56 -25.25 6.56
CA TYR A 362 -12.10 -25.04 5.24
C TYR A 362 -12.71 -26.37 4.75
N LYS A 363 -14.00 -26.40 4.42
CA LYS A 363 -14.66 -27.64 4.00
C LYS A 363 -14.61 -27.81 2.48
N VAL A 364 -13.92 -28.85 2.01
CA VAL A 364 -13.90 -29.24 0.59
C VAL A 364 -14.87 -30.41 0.42
N ASN A 365 -15.94 -30.24 -0.38
CA ASN A 365 -16.92 -31.31 -0.66
C ASN A 365 -17.54 -31.98 0.59
N GLY A 366 -17.63 -31.24 1.71
CA GLY A 366 -18.15 -31.77 2.98
C GLY A 366 -17.14 -32.51 3.84
N GLU A 367 -15.90 -32.72 3.37
CA GLU A 367 -14.80 -33.23 4.17
C GLU A 367 -14.10 -32.10 4.91
N GLU A 368 -13.75 -32.35 6.17
CA GLU A 368 -13.00 -31.40 7.01
C GLU A 368 -11.57 -31.30 6.50
N SER A 369 -11.27 -30.17 5.86
CA SER A 369 -9.92 -29.78 5.50
C SER A 369 -9.54 -28.53 6.27
N VAL A 370 -8.25 -28.21 6.24
CA VAL A 370 -7.72 -26.98 6.84
C VAL A 370 -6.89 -26.30 5.77
N TYR A 371 -7.21 -25.04 5.51
CA TYR A 371 -6.40 -24.19 4.67
C TYR A 371 -5.11 -23.84 5.41
N TYR A 372 -3.99 -24.25 4.85
CA TYR A 372 -2.68 -24.20 5.50
C TYR A 372 -1.59 -23.90 4.47
N ILE A 373 -0.49 -23.30 4.89
CA ILE A 373 0.72 -23.10 4.06
C ILE A 373 1.74 -24.16 4.45
N ASP A 374 2.00 -25.10 3.53
CA ASP A 374 2.96 -26.16 3.78
C ASP A 374 4.42 -25.66 3.80
N LYS A 375 5.35 -26.58 4.11
CA LYS A 375 6.79 -26.31 4.17
C LYS A 375 7.40 -25.89 2.82
N ASP A 376 6.71 -26.19 1.72
CA ASP A 376 7.11 -25.87 0.35
C ASP A 376 6.40 -24.58 -0.13
N HIS A 377 5.82 -23.83 0.82
CA HIS A 377 5.12 -22.56 0.62
C HIS A 377 3.89 -22.65 -0.30
N ASN A 378 3.23 -23.81 -0.35
CA ASN A 378 1.96 -23.95 -1.06
C ASN A 378 0.79 -23.73 -0.10
N ALA A 379 -0.09 -22.79 -0.42
CA ALA A 379 -1.37 -22.67 0.27
C ALA A 379 -2.44 -23.49 -0.43
N ALA A 380 -2.97 -24.46 0.31
CA ALA A 380 -4.08 -25.29 -0.15
C ALA A 380 -4.88 -25.79 1.05
N ALA A 381 -5.99 -26.45 0.75
CA ALA A 381 -6.73 -27.22 1.73
C ALA A 381 -6.05 -28.60 1.89
N TYR A 382 -5.62 -28.92 3.10
CA TYR A 382 -5.00 -30.20 3.44
C TYR A 382 -5.84 -30.95 4.47
N SER A 383 -5.65 -32.27 4.54
CA SER A 383 -6.26 -33.06 5.61
C SER A 383 -5.66 -32.66 6.97
N LEU A 384 -6.46 -32.71 8.03
CA LEU A 384 -5.99 -32.41 9.38
C LEU A 384 -4.83 -33.33 9.80
N SER A 385 -4.85 -34.59 9.38
CA SER A 385 -3.77 -35.55 9.64
C SER A 385 -2.45 -35.14 9.01
N ASP A 386 -2.48 -34.61 7.79
CA ASP A 386 -1.25 -34.18 7.09
C ASP A 386 -0.63 -32.98 7.82
N ILE A 387 -1.45 -32.01 8.20
CA ILE A 387 -0.97 -30.83 8.92
C ILE A 387 -0.41 -31.22 10.29
N LYS A 388 -1.06 -32.13 11.03
CA LYS A 388 -0.51 -32.61 12.31
C LYS A 388 0.88 -33.22 12.17
N ASN A 389 1.12 -33.95 11.09
CA ASN A 389 2.44 -34.52 10.79
C ASN A 389 3.50 -33.45 10.50
N TRP A 390 3.12 -32.28 10.01
CA TRP A 390 4.04 -31.20 9.64
C TRP A 390 4.20 -30.13 10.71
N ALA A 391 3.11 -29.76 11.37
CA ALA A 391 2.97 -28.58 12.21
C ALA A 391 2.85 -28.88 13.71
N GLY A 392 2.73 -30.17 14.07
CA GLY A 392 2.53 -30.62 15.44
C GLY A 392 1.07 -30.77 15.84
N GLU A 393 0.82 -30.97 17.14
CA GLU A 393 -0.54 -31.16 17.65
C GLU A 393 -1.31 -29.84 17.74
N ILE A 394 -2.65 -29.96 17.77
CA ILE A 394 -3.56 -28.84 17.98
C ILE A 394 -3.36 -28.29 19.40
N GLN A 395 -2.98 -27.02 19.50
CA GLN A 395 -2.83 -26.29 20.76
C GLN A 395 -4.14 -25.59 21.18
N GLY A 396 -5.02 -25.34 20.22
CA GLY A 396 -6.34 -24.77 20.47
C GLY A 396 -7.04 -24.42 19.17
N VAL A 397 -8.37 -24.33 19.24
CA VAL A 397 -9.22 -23.88 18.15
C VAL A 397 -9.85 -22.56 18.56
N ALA A 398 -9.50 -21.46 17.90
CA ALA A 398 -10.21 -20.20 18.08
C ALA A 398 -11.48 -20.20 17.25
N ARG A 399 -12.58 -19.85 17.90
CA ARG A 399 -13.89 -19.65 17.29
C ARG A 399 -14.38 -18.26 17.62
N LEU A 400 -14.71 -17.49 16.59
CA LEU A 400 -15.35 -16.19 16.75
C LEU A 400 -16.68 -16.36 17.50
N LYS A 401 -16.99 -15.42 18.37
CA LYS A 401 -18.22 -15.47 19.18
C LYS A 401 -19.39 -15.08 18.29
N HIS A 402 -20.28 -16.04 18.04
CA HIS A 402 -21.49 -15.89 17.25
C HIS A 402 -22.71 -16.40 18.03
#